data_AF-A0ABD6B6H1-F1
#
_entry.id   AF-A0ABD6B6H1-F1
#
_cell.length_a   1.000
_cell.length_b   1.000
_cell.length_c   1.000
_cell.angle_alpha   90.00
_cell.angle_beta   90.00
_cell.angle_gamma   90.00
#
_symmetry.space_group_name_H-M   'P 1'
#
loop_
_entity.id
_entity.type
_entity.pdbx_description
1 polymer ?
#
loop_
_entity_poly.entity_id
_entity_poly.type
_entity_poly.pdbx_seq_one_letter_code
_entity_poly.pdbx_strand_id
1 'polypeptide(L)'
;MSTTEETTDGSSSRLFERFRRFLRAFLTNRKGLLGTLLLGTIVFISVAAPLIAPYDPEAYGVGKALAPPSVEHLFGTDDLGRDVLSRFLYGGRISLLVGVTSGVVATLAAT
;
A
#
# COMPACT_ATOMS: atom_id res chain seq x y z
N MET A 1 -42.03 27.70 -19.81
CA MET A 1 -41.52 26.39 -20.27
C MET A 1 -40.25 26.72 -21.05
N SER A 2 -39.04 26.77 -20.49
CA SER A 2 -38.26 25.76 -19.77
C SER A 2 -37.23 26.40 -18.83
N THR A 3 -37.20 26.00 -17.57
CA THR A 3 -36.20 26.39 -16.55
C THR A 3 -35.73 25.11 -15.84
N THR A 4 -34.76 24.37 -16.39
CA THR A 4 -34.24 23.13 -15.76
C THR A 4 -32.80 22.71 -16.10
N GLU A 5 -31.94 23.50 -16.78
CA GLU A 5 -30.62 22.98 -17.23
C GLU A 5 -29.36 23.51 -16.51
N GLU A 6 -29.46 24.35 -15.47
CA GLU A 6 -28.27 25.05 -14.92
C GLU A 6 -27.62 24.44 -13.65
N THR A 7 -28.07 23.29 -13.13
CA THR A 7 -27.68 22.85 -11.77
C THR A 7 -26.63 21.73 -11.67
N THR A 8 -26.21 21.09 -12.77
CA THR A 8 -25.29 19.92 -12.73
C THR A 8 -23.81 20.21 -12.99
N ASP A 9 -23.44 21.38 -13.50
CA ASP A 9 -22.04 21.70 -13.90
C ASP A 9 -21.22 22.42 -12.81
N GLY A 10 -21.88 23.14 -11.91
CA GLY A 10 -21.22 23.95 -10.88
C GLY A 10 -20.71 23.19 -9.64
N SER A 11 -21.10 21.93 -9.44
CA SER A 11 -20.69 21.12 -8.27
C SER A 11 -19.39 20.36 -8.52
N SER A 12 -19.25 19.76 -9.70
CA SER A 12 -18.10 18.97 -10.13
C SER A 12 -16.82 19.81 -10.28
N SER A 13 -16.96 21.03 -10.80
CA SER A 13 -15.86 22.01 -10.91
C SER A 13 -15.31 22.42 -9.54
N ARG A 14 -16.18 22.70 -8.56
CA ARG A 14 -15.79 23.06 -7.19
C ARG A 14 -15.07 21.93 -6.46
N LEU A 15 -15.49 20.68 -6.63
CA LEU A 15 -14.81 19.51 -6.04
C LEU A 15 -13.41 19.32 -6.64
N PHE A 16 -13.30 19.40 -7.96
CA PHE A 16 -12.03 19.24 -8.66
C PHE A 16 -11.04 20.36 -8.31
N GLU A 17 -11.50 21.60 -8.18
CA GLU A 17 -10.66 22.72 -7.73
C GLU A 17 -10.18 22.56 -6.28
N ARG A 18 -11.06 22.13 -5.37
CA ARG A 18 -10.68 21.83 -3.98
C ARG A 18 -9.64 20.72 -3.93
N PHE A 19 -9.83 19.64 -4.70
CA PHE A 19 -8.89 18.54 -4.79
C PHE A 19 -7.55 18.97 -5.40
N ARG A 20 -7.57 19.74 -6.49
CA ARG A 20 -6.36 20.27 -7.13
C ARG A 20 -5.59 21.21 -6.21
N ARG A 21 -6.28 22.06 -5.43
CA ARG A 21 -5.64 22.93 -4.43
C ARG A 21 -5.04 22.12 -3.28
N PHE A 22 -5.72 21.06 -2.83
CA PHE A 22 -5.20 20.14 -1.83
C PHE A 22 -3.97 19.38 -2.34
N LEU A 23 -4.02 18.77 -3.53
CA LEU A 23 -2.89 18.10 -4.17
C LEU A 23 -1.71 19.04 -4.34
N ARG A 24 -1.93 20.27 -4.82
CA ARG A 24 -0.85 21.26 -4.99
C ARG A 24 -0.22 21.63 -3.66
N ALA A 25 -1.02 21.89 -2.62
CA ALA A 25 -0.51 22.17 -1.28
C ALA A 25 0.26 20.98 -0.71
N PHE A 26 -0.23 19.76 -0.92
CA PHE A 26 0.38 18.53 -0.44
C PHE A 26 1.70 18.21 -1.14
N LEU A 27 1.76 18.35 -2.46
CA LEU A 27 2.96 18.14 -3.29
C LEU A 27 4.02 19.25 -3.10
N THR A 28 3.62 20.45 -2.70
CA THR A 28 4.57 21.55 -2.41
C THR A 28 5.30 21.34 -1.08
N ASN A 29 4.72 20.56 -0.16
CA ASN A 29 5.32 20.29 1.15
C ASN A 29 6.34 19.14 1.07
N ARG A 30 7.64 19.45 1.16
CA ARG A 30 8.73 18.45 1.09
C ARG A 30 8.54 17.27 2.06
N LYS A 31 8.06 17.53 3.29
CA LYS A 31 7.78 16.48 4.29
C LYS A 31 6.62 15.57 3.85
N GLY A 32 5.55 16.15 3.32
CA GLY A 32 4.40 15.41 2.81
C GLY A 32 4.77 14.57 1.58
N LEU A 33 5.57 15.14 0.69
CA LEU A 33 6.10 14.43 -0.48
C LEU A 33 6.98 13.24 -0.09
N LEU A 34 7.88 13.42 0.89
CA LEU A 34 8.75 12.34 1.36
C LEU A 34 7.94 11.18 1.97
N GLY A 35 6.96 11.49 2.84
CA GLY A 35 6.09 10.48 3.42
C GLY A 35 5.26 9.74 2.35
N THR A 36 4.76 10.48 1.36
CA THR A 36 3.99 9.91 0.23
C THR A 36 4.86 9.01 -0.63
N LEU A 37 6.10 9.41 -0.91
CA LEU A 37 7.04 8.61 -1.68
C LEU A 37 7.39 7.31 -0.95
N LEU A 38 7.68 7.38 0.35
CA LEU A 38 7.98 6.22 1.17
C LEU A 38 6.80 5.25 1.23
N LEU A 39 5.62 5.75 1.60
CA LEU A 39 4.41 4.93 1.69
C LEU A 39 4.04 4.38 0.31
N GLY A 40 4.11 5.19 -0.75
CA GLY A 40 3.85 4.77 -2.12
C GLY A 40 4.79 3.65 -2.57
N THR A 41 6.07 3.71 -2.17
CA THR A 41 7.04 2.64 -2.45
C THR A 41 6.68 1.35 -1.71
N ILE A 42 6.31 1.43 -0.43
CA ILE A 42 5.87 0.27 0.36
C ILE A 42 4.62 -0.35 -0.25
N VAL A 43 3.62 0.46 -0.60
CA VAL A 43 2.40 0.00 -1.26
C VAL A 43 2.72 -0.67 -2.59
N PHE A 44 3.57 -0.05 -3.40
CA PHE A 44 3.97 -0.59 -4.70
C PHE A 44 4.64 -1.96 -4.56
N ILE A 45 5.65 -2.08 -3.70
CA ILE A 45 6.37 -3.34 -3.47
C ILE A 45 5.44 -4.42 -2.90
N SER A 46 4.58 -4.05 -1.94
CA SER A 46 3.64 -5.00 -1.32
C SER A 46 2.61 -5.50 -2.31
N VAL A 47 2.04 -4.62 -3.14
CA VAL A 47 1.06 -5.00 -4.18
C VAL A 47 1.75 -5.81 -5.27
N ALA A 48 2.97 -5.45 -5.65
CA ALA A 48 3.75 -6.19 -6.65
C ALA A 48 4.28 -7.53 -6.12
N ALA A 49 4.17 -7.85 -4.82
CA ALA A 49 4.74 -9.04 -4.20
C ALA A 49 4.58 -10.37 -4.98
N PRO A 50 3.43 -10.73 -5.58
CA PRO A 50 3.27 -11.97 -6.34
C PRO A 50 4.07 -12.04 -7.63
N LEU A 51 4.51 -10.89 -8.14
CA LEU A 51 5.33 -10.79 -9.34
C LEU A 51 6.83 -10.75 -9.01
N ILE A 52 7.19 -10.25 -7.83
CA ILE A 52 8.59 -10.03 -7.43
C ILE A 52 9.11 -11.04 -6.40
N ALA A 53 8.23 -11.71 -5.66
CA ALA A 53 8.62 -12.68 -4.65
C ALA A 53 9.16 -13.94 -5.34
N PRO A 54 10.34 -14.44 -4.95
CA PRO A 54 10.96 -15.61 -5.57
C PRO A 54 10.23 -16.91 -5.24
N TYR A 55 9.58 -17.01 -4.08
CA TYR A 55 8.88 -18.20 -3.63
C TYR A 55 7.49 -17.88 -3.08
N ASP A 56 6.67 -18.93 -2.97
CA ASP A 56 5.40 -18.86 -2.26
C ASP A 56 5.66 -18.60 -0.75
N PRO A 57 5.07 -17.56 -0.15
CA PRO A 57 5.27 -17.23 1.28
C PRO A 57 4.80 -18.32 2.25
N GLU A 58 3.94 -19.24 1.82
CA GLU A 58 3.41 -20.33 2.64
C GLU A 58 4.04 -21.69 2.30
N ALA A 59 4.89 -21.78 1.27
CA ALA A 59 5.57 -23.02 0.94
C ALA A 59 6.59 -23.40 2.03
N TYR A 60 6.47 -24.64 2.51
CA TYR A 60 7.35 -25.22 3.53
C TYR A 60 8.54 -25.95 2.90
N GLY A 61 9.68 -25.96 3.59
CA GLY A 61 10.85 -26.74 3.18
C GLY A 61 11.52 -26.27 1.88
N VAL A 62 11.32 -25.01 1.51
CA VAL A 62 11.94 -24.39 0.32
C VAL A 62 13.45 -24.32 0.48
N GLY A 63 13.93 -24.14 1.71
CA GLY A 63 15.33 -24.26 2.09
C GLY A 63 15.51 -24.95 3.44
N LYS A 64 16.76 -25.09 3.89
CA LYS A 64 17.06 -25.60 5.25
C LYS A 64 16.46 -24.66 6.29
N ALA A 65 15.98 -25.19 7.41
CA ALA A 65 15.50 -24.33 8.51
C ALA A 65 16.66 -23.46 9.05
N LEU A 66 16.36 -22.19 9.34
CA LEU A 66 17.31 -21.19 9.85
C LEU A 66 18.57 -21.06 8.97
N ALA A 67 18.41 -21.15 7.65
CA ALA A 67 19.52 -20.95 6.73
C ALA A 67 19.90 -19.46 6.69
N PRO A 68 21.21 -19.13 6.66
CA PRO A 68 21.66 -17.76 6.51
C PRO A 68 21.31 -17.22 5.11
N PRO A 69 21.38 -15.89 4.92
CA PRO A 69 21.22 -15.25 3.61
C PRO A 69 22.09 -15.89 2.52
N SER A 70 21.49 -16.17 1.37
CA SER A 70 22.15 -16.76 0.20
C SER A 70 21.59 -16.17 -1.09
N VAL A 71 22.19 -16.50 -2.24
CA VAL A 71 21.67 -16.07 -3.56
C VAL A 71 20.29 -16.67 -3.83
N GLU A 72 20.04 -17.89 -3.35
CA GLU A 72 18.74 -18.56 -3.47
C GLU A 72 17.71 -17.98 -2.50
N HIS A 73 18.13 -17.60 -1.29
CA HIS A 73 17.29 -17.01 -0.25
C HIS A 73 17.91 -15.71 0.25
N LEU A 74 17.57 -14.58 -0.40
CA LEU A 74 18.23 -13.29 -0.18
C LEU A 74 18.27 -12.86 1.29
N PHE A 75 17.22 -13.18 2.07
CA PHE A 75 17.14 -12.89 3.51
C PHE A 75 17.27 -14.15 4.38
N GLY A 76 17.60 -15.29 3.78
CA GLY A 76 17.62 -16.59 4.44
C GLY A 76 16.22 -17.18 4.60
N THR A 77 16.14 -18.22 5.42
CA THR A 77 14.90 -18.94 5.72
C THR A 77 14.56 -18.89 7.20
N ASP A 78 13.28 -19.09 7.50
CA ASP A 78 12.80 -19.19 8.88
C ASP A 78 12.99 -20.61 9.47
N ASP A 79 12.48 -20.79 10.68
CA ASP A 79 12.46 -22.05 11.44
C ASP A 79 11.73 -23.19 10.72
N LEU A 80 10.84 -22.87 9.77
CA LEU A 80 10.07 -23.83 8.97
C LEU A 80 10.65 -24.03 7.56
N GLY A 81 11.82 -23.41 7.29
CA GLY A 81 12.47 -23.49 5.97
C GLY A 81 11.75 -22.68 4.89
N ARG A 82 10.97 -21.67 5.27
CA ARG A 82 10.28 -20.76 4.32
C ARG A 82 11.14 -19.55 4.01
N ASP A 83 11.00 -19.00 2.81
CA ASP A 83 11.78 -17.85 2.36
C ASP A 83 11.36 -16.55 3.07
N VAL A 84 12.29 -15.91 3.78
CA VAL A 84 12.00 -14.72 4.59
C VAL A 84 11.68 -13.49 3.74
N LEU A 85 12.32 -13.34 2.58
CA LEU A 85 12.06 -12.22 1.67
C LEU A 85 10.62 -12.26 1.14
N SER A 86 10.19 -13.42 0.64
CA SER A 86 8.84 -13.62 0.14
C SER A 86 7.80 -13.33 1.22
N ARG A 87 8.03 -13.81 2.45
CA ARG A 87 7.16 -13.51 3.60
C ARG A 87 7.14 -12.03 3.97
N PHE A 88 8.27 -11.34 3.89
CA PHE A 88 8.34 -9.89 4.13
C PHE A 88 7.51 -9.10 3.13
N LEU A 89 7.65 -9.39 1.83
CA LEU A 89 6.92 -8.72 0.75
C LEU A 89 5.40 -8.92 0.87
N TYR A 90 4.97 -10.15 1.15
CA TYR A 90 3.56 -10.46 1.36
C TYR A 90 3.03 -9.90 2.69
N GLY A 91 3.85 -9.85 3.74
CA GLY A 91 3.50 -9.25 5.02
C GLY A 91 3.12 -7.77 4.89
N GLY A 92 3.72 -7.05 3.94
CA GLY A 92 3.33 -5.68 3.62
C GLY A 92 1.86 -5.54 3.21
N ARG A 93 1.30 -6.51 2.46
CA ARG A 93 -0.12 -6.53 2.08
C ARG A 93 -1.04 -6.64 3.29
N ILE A 94 -0.70 -7.52 4.22
CA ILE A 94 -1.46 -7.74 5.45
C ILE A 94 -1.44 -6.46 6.29
N SER A 95 -0.27 -5.85 6.48
CA SER A 95 -0.12 -4.59 7.21
C SER A 95 -0.94 -3.45 6.62
N LEU A 96 -0.93 -3.31 5.28
CA LEU A 96 -1.73 -2.30 4.58
C LEU A 96 -3.22 -2.53 4.75
N LEU A 97 -3.67 -3.78 4.63
CA LEU A 97 -5.08 -4.14 4.82
C LEU A 97 -5.52 -3.79 6.24
N VAL A 98 -4.78 -4.23 7.26
CA VAL A 98 -5.07 -3.94 8.67
C VAL A 98 -5.12 -2.44 8.94
N GLY A 99 -4.14 -1.68 8.44
CA GLY A 99 -4.08 -0.23 8.63
C GLY A 99 -5.29 0.49 8.03
N VAL A 100 -5.66 0.15 6.80
CA VAL A 100 -6.82 0.75 6.11
C VAL A 100 -8.12 0.34 6.80
N THR A 101 -8.33 -0.94 7.08
CA THR A 101 -9.55 -1.41 7.74
C THR A 101 -9.71 -0.80 9.12
N SER A 102 -8.63 -0.70 9.89
CA SER A 102 -8.64 -0.07 11.21
C SER A 102 -9.02 1.41 11.12
N GLY A 103 -8.48 2.16 10.15
CA GLY A 103 -8.79 3.58 9.98
C GLY A 103 -10.24 3.83 9.59
N VAL A 104 -10.79 2.98 8.71
CA VAL A 104 -12.21 3.05 8.31
C VAL A 104 -13.11 2.77 9.50
N VAL A 105 -12.87 1.68 10.23
CA VAL A 105 -13.65 1.31 11.41
C VAL A 105 -13.60 2.41 12.48
N ALA A 106 -12.41 2.95 12.75
CA ALA A 106 -12.26 4.03 13.73
C ALA A 106 -13.06 5.29 13.33
N THR A 107 -13.05 5.65 12.05
CA THR A 107 -13.80 6.83 11.55
C THR A 107 -15.31 6.61 11.65
N LEU A 108 -15.79 5.41 11.31
CA LEU A 108 -17.21 5.06 11.41
C LEU A 108 -17.69 4.98 12.87
N ALA A 109 -16.86 4.45 13.78
CA ALA A 109 -17.20 4.36 15.19
C ALA A 109 -17.15 5.72 15.91
N ALA A 110 -16.36 6.66 15.40
CA ALA A 110 -16.24 8.01 15.96
C ALA A 110 -17.33 8.99 15.47
N THR A 111 -18.05 8.65 14.41
CA THR A 111 -19.17 9.45 13.86
C THR A 111 -20.48 9.06 14.55
#